data_AF-A0A316ZHL2-F1
#
_entry.id   AF-A0A316ZHL2-F1
#
_cell.length_a   1.000
_cell.length_b   1.000
_cell.length_c   1.000
_cell.angle_alpha   90.00
_cell.angle_beta   90.00
_cell.angle_gamma   90.00
#
_symmetry.space_group_name_H-M   'P 1'
#
loop_
_entity.id
_entity.type
_entity.pdbx_description
1 polymer ?
#
loop_
_entity_poly.entity_id
_entity_poly.type
_entity_poly.pdbx_seq_one_letter_code
_entity_poly.pdbx_strand_id
1 'polypeptide(L)'
;MAALALACLLALVLPLALILPNRGDGAPQANGPRVRLGSNNATYVASNAYGFDEWKGIRYAAPPVGNLRFAAPQPPPSPPTVATSGTTTSSKHMRNNRRSLSAPMLRRADVVAASDQELLLKAVYAGSPCPQPGQGKNDAEDCLFLSIIRPEGEPTTPLPVLLFVHGGGFQAGSGSQYIAGMRGFLNAGIQAGAPPAMVVVINYRLGAFGFMGGSMMESLANRTQPDAVLNAGTRDIKAATEWVRDNIADFGGDTSRITLWGQSAGAFSTGAQILGQAATGRNASDTSNSPFSAAILQSGNPGGVPCPPQRFKDPQFERILSAAKCPNSSPDAAVACLRALPWTELRHISIAESDRALQPESYILGSYPWTAGLDGGPENGGFFADEPSAVLQAGDFARVPLLLGDVEDEGTQFAPHNFEDTAALERWIRTIYFAEPEAGSSKLVMASLLASYPDDPKLGSPYNLNASDQDDRFFGTTNQYRRAASIYGDIRFQSNRRFFAQMAADRNVPVRSFVYAQRPPNEQLALGVPHGADLDALMSQRSPLGSIMAKQWMTFAATRNPNTDGVPRWPLYGNGNGTILRYENDTGSSVPDTFRYAAMNALNSQAVHIATSR
;
A
#
# COMPACT_ATOMS: atom_id res chain seq x y z
N MET A 1 -24.03 16.72 24.83
CA MET A 1 -23.61 17.14 23.47
C MET A 1 -22.24 16.57 23.11
N ALA A 2 -22.06 15.25 23.24
CA ALA A 2 -20.78 14.55 23.06
C ALA A 2 -20.79 13.53 21.90
N ALA A 3 -21.88 13.49 21.12
CA ALA A 3 -22.07 12.52 20.04
C ALA A 3 -21.82 13.09 18.63
N LEU A 4 -21.59 14.40 18.48
CA LEU A 4 -21.35 15.04 17.18
C LEU A 4 -19.86 15.23 16.82
N ALA A 5 -18.93 15.02 17.75
CA ALA A 5 -17.50 15.22 17.50
C ALA A 5 -16.78 13.99 16.89
N LEU A 6 -17.37 12.79 17.02
CA LEU A 6 -16.78 11.55 16.50
C LEU A 6 -17.06 11.33 14.99
N ALA A 7 -18.05 12.03 14.43
CA ALA A 7 -18.44 11.88 13.02
C ALA A 7 -17.44 12.51 12.04
N CYS A 8 -16.53 13.38 12.50
CA CYS A 8 -15.54 14.04 11.62
C CYS A 8 -14.32 13.16 11.31
N LEU A 9 -14.02 12.12 12.09
CA LEU A 9 -12.92 11.19 11.78
C LEU A 9 -13.26 10.22 10.64
N LEU A 10 -14.55 9.88 10.48
CA LEU A 10 -15.05 9.05 9.38
C LEU A 10 -15.08 9.79 8.02
N ALA A 11 -14.99 11.11 8.01
CA ALA A 11 -15.05 11.92 6.79
C ALA A 11 -13.66 12.21 6.16
N LEU A 12 -12.57 12.01 6.90
CA LEU A 12 -11.21 12.39 6.47
C LEU A 12 -10.34 11.24 5.94
N VAL A 13 -10.87 10.01 5.87
CA VAL A 13 -10.22 8.87 5.18
C VAL A 13 -10.89 8.58 3.82
N LEU A 14 -11.64 9.53 3.28
CA LEU A 14 -11.96 9.53 1.85
C LEU A 14 -10.75 10.12 1.12
N PRO A 15 -10.07 9.38 0.21
CA PRO A 15 -9.28 10.07 -0.79
C PRO A 15 -10.25 11.03 -1.48
N LEU A 16 -9.91 12.32 -1.55
CA LEU A 16 -10.62 13.29 -2.35
C LEU A 16 -10.33 13.03 -3.85
N ALA A 17 -10.43 11.77 -4.27
CA ALA A 17 -10.69 11.45 -5.66
C ALA A 17 -12.09 11.98 -5.94
N LEU A 18 -12.15 13.12 -6.63
CA LEU A 18 -13.35 13.58 -7.31
C LEU A 18 -13.98 12.40 -8.05
N ILE A 19 -15.00 11.79 -7.45
CA ILE A 19 -15.93 10.92 -8.15
C ILE A 19 -16.70 11.86 -9.08
N LEU A 20 -16.14 12.13 -10.26
CA LEU A 20 -16.93 12.68 -11.34
C LEU A 20 -18.04 11.65 -11.60
N PRO A 21 -19.34 12.06 -11.53
CA PRO A 21 -20.40 11.19 -11.97
C PRO A 21 -20.12 10.84 -13.43
N ASN A 22 -20.01 9.54 -13.70
CA ASN A 22 -19.81 8.99 -15.03
C ASN A 22 -20.91 9.54 -15.94
N ARG A 23 -20.60 10.55 -16.77
CA ARG A 23 -21.52 11.05 -17.77
C ARG A 23 -21.61 10.00 -18.87
N GLY A 24 -22.65 9.18 -18.81
CA GLY A 24 -23.25 8.54 -19.99
C GLY A 24 -22.34 7.72 -20.91
N ASP A 25 -21.23 7.19 -20.43
CA ASP A 25 -20.45 6.24 -21.23
C ASP A 25 -21.23 4.91 -21.29
N GLY A 26 -21.50 4.44 -22.51
CA GLY A 26 -22.13 3.14 -22.74
C GLY A 26 -21.36 1.98 -22.08
N ALA A 27 -21.93 0.78 -22.12
CA ALA A 27 -21.25 -0.40 -21.57
C ALA A 27 -19.82 -0.54 -22.17
N PRO A 28 -18.79 -0.82 -21.36
CA PRO A 28 -17.42 -0.96 -21.84
C PRO A 28 -17.32 -1.97 -22.99
N GLN A 29 -16.70 -1.59 -24.10
CA GLN A 29 -16.58 -2.44 -25.27
C GLN A 29 -15.25 -3.20 -25.26
N ALA A 30 -15.29 -4.51 -25.54
CA ALA A 30 -14.13 -5.38 -25.68
C ALA A 30 -13.64 -5.35 -27.14
N ASN A 31 -13.15 -4.20 -27.58
CA ASN A 31 -12.75 -3.89 -28.96
C ASN A 31 -11.23 -3.68 -29.11
N GLY A 32 -10.46 -3.78 -28.02
CA GLY A 32 -9.01 -3.61 -28.04
C GLY A 32 -8.24 -4.89 -28.40
N PRO A 33 -6.90 -4.85 -28.25
CA PRO A 33 -6.03 -5.98 -28.54
C PRO A 33 -6.35 -7.20 -27.68
N ARG A 34 -5.93 -8.36 -28.21
CA ARG A 34 -6.11 -9.67 -27.59
C ARG A 34 -4.75 -10.20 -27.16
N VAL A 35 -4.64 -10.59 -25.89
CA VAL A 35 -3.43 -11.17 -25.33
C VAL A 35 -3.74 -12.57 -24.83
N ARG A 36 -3.05 -13.57 -25.38
CA ARG A 36 -3.13 -14.95 -24.93
C ARG A 36 -2.09 -15.17 -23.84
N LEU A 37 -2.53 -15.59 -22.66
CA LEU A 37 -1.61 -15.99 -21.60
C LEU A 37 -1.32 -17.49 -21.70
N GLY A 38 -0.05 -17.82 -21.93
CA GLY A 38 0.39 -19.22 -21.97
C GLY A 38 0.17 -19.95 -20.64
N SER A 39 0.26 -19.23 -19.52
CA SER A 39 0.14 -19.77 -18.16
C SER A 39 -1.23 -20.36 -17.84
N ASN A 40 -2.29 -19.88 -18.48
CA ASN A 40 -3.65 -20.36 -18.25
C ASN A 40 -4.44 -20.66 -19.53
N ASN A 41 -3.84 -20.51 -20.71
CA ASN A 41 -4.47 -20.77 -22.00
C ASN A 41 -5.76 -19.95 -22.26
N ALA A 42 -5.87 -18.78 -21.63
CA ALA A 42 -6.96 -17.83 -21.85
C ALA A 42 -6.49 -16.64 -22.68
N THR A 43 -7.38 -16.10 -23.52
CA THR A 43 -7.16 -14.84 -24.22
C THR A 43 -7.98 -13.72 -23.59
N TYR A 44 -7.29 -12.65 -23.22
CA TYR A 44 -7.87 -11.45 -22.63
C TYR A 44 -8.04 -10.38 -23.69
N VAL A 45 -9.26 -9.88 -23.82
CA VAL A 45 -9.61 -8.78 -24.73
C VAL A 45 -9.63 -7.48 -23.94
N ALA A 46 -8.80 -6.52 -24.34
CA ALA A 46 -8.74 -5.20 -23.74
C ALA A 46 -9.98 -4.37 -24.08
N SER A 47 -10.25 -3.35 -23.28
CA SER A 47 -10.94 -2.16 -23.77
C SER A 47 -9.93 -1.22 -24.39
N ASN A 48 -10.28 -0.60 -25.50
CA ASN A 48 -9.54 0.51 -26.07
C ASN A 48 -10.32 1.79 -25.80
N ALA A 49 -9.75 2.69 -24.99
CA ALA A 49 -10.40 3.93 -24.62
C ALA A 49 -9.37 5.03 -24.32
N TYR A 50 -9.66 6.24 -24.78
CA TYR A 50 -8.86 7.45 -24.50
C TYR A 50 -7.38 7.35 -24.94
N GLY A 51 -7.06 6.54 -25.95
CA GLY A 51 -5.69 6.32 -26.43
C GLY A 51 -4.89 5.29 -25.61
N PHE A 52 -5.57 4.44 -24.85
CA PHE A 52 -4.96 3.39 -24.02
C PHE A 52 -5.64 2.04 -24.24
N ASP A 53 -4.81 0.99 -24.24
CA ASP A 53 -5.25 -0.38 -24.08
C ASP A 53 -5.31 -0.71 -22.59
N GLU A 54 -6.50 -1.10 -22.12
CA GLU A 54 -6.77 -1.38 -20.71
C GLU A 54 -7.32 -2.80 -20.56
N TRP A 55 -6.55 -3.69 -19.93
CA TRP A 55 -7.04 -5.01 -19.48
C TRP A 55 -7.35 -4.95 -17.99
N LYS A 56 -8.62 -5.11 -17.64
CA LYS A 56 -9.14 -4.94 -16.29
C LYS A 56 -9.61 -6.26 -15.71
N GLY A 57 -9.39 -6.44 -14.41
CA GLY A 57 -9.91 -7.59 -13.67
C GLY A 57 -9.22 -8.91 -14.01
N ILE A 58 -7.94 -8.89 -14.40
CA ILE A 58 -7.16 -10.11 -14.61
C ILE A 58 -6.86 -10.74 -13.25
N ARG A 59 -7.19 -12.01 -13.08
CA ARG A 59 -6.91 -12.76 -11.86
C ARG A 59 -5.45 -13.19 -11.81
N TYR A 60 -4.72 -12.76 -10.77
CA TYR A 60 -3.33 -13.18 -10.56
C TYR A 60 -3.18 -14.31 -9.53
N ALA A 61 -4.21 -14.58 -8.73
CA ALA A 61 -4.22 -15.66 -7.74
C ALA A 61 -5.63 -16.26 -7.55
N ALA A 62 -5.70 -17.47 -7.01
CA ALA A 62 -6.98 -18.12 -6.69
C ALA A 62 -7.82 -17.26 -5.73
N PRO A 63 -9.16 -17.32 -5.82
CA PRO A 63 -10.05 -16.67 -4.85
C PRO A 63 -9.68 -17.07 -3.41
N PRO A 64 -9.35 -16.14 -2.51
CA PRO A 64 -8.97 -16.46 -1.13
C PRO A 64 -10.20 -16.70 -0.24
N VAL A 65 -11.13 -17.54 -0.70
CA VAL A 65 -12.43 -17.81 -0.08
C VAL A 65 -12.44 -19.16 0.64
N GLY A 66 -13.34 -19.30 1.63
CA GLY A 66 -13.53 -20.56 2.35
C GLY A 66 -12.23 -21.05 2.99
N ASN A 67 -11.75 -22.24 2.61
CA ASN A 67 -10.51 -22.81 3.15
C ASN A 67 -9.25 -22.02 2.78
N LEU A 68 -9.30 -21.20 1.72
CA LEU A 68 -8.20 -20.31 1.34
C LEU A 68 -8.23 -18.96 2.09
N ARG A 69 -9.26 -18.70 2.90
CA ARG A 69 -9.25 -17.54 3.80
C ARG A 69 -8.07 -17.69 4.77
N PHE A 70 -7.30 -16.61 4.89
CA PHE A 70 -6.02 -16.49 5.61
C PHE A 70 -4.85 -17.32 5.06
N ALA A 71 -5.04 -18.11 4.00
CA ALA A 71 -3.95 -18.85 3.37
C ALA A 71 -3.06 -17.94 2.52
N ALA A 72 -1.84 -18.38 2.21
CA ALA A 72 -1.04 -17.75 1.17
C ALA A 72 -1.77 -17.79 -0.19
N PRO A 73 -1.59 -16.78 -1.06
CA PRO A 73 -2.07 -16.82 -2.44
C PRO A 73 -1.71 -18.12 -3.12
N GLN A 74 -2.68 -18.74 -3.77
CA GLN A 74 -2.45 -19.91 -4.61
C GLN A 74 -2.46 -19.49 -6.08
N PRO A 75 -1.80 -20.24 -6.98
CA PRO A 75 -1.88 -20.00 -8.41
C PRO A 75 -3.33 -19.85 -8.88
N PRO A 76 -3.62 -18.96 -9.84
CA PRO A 76 -4.96 -18.78 -10.34
C PRO A 76 -5.46 -20.11 -10.94
N PRO A 77 -6.75 -20.45 -10.77
CA PRO A 77 -7.30 -21.68 -11.33
C PRO A 77 -7.14 -21.70 -12.84
N SER A 78 -6.74 -22.84 -13.39
CA SER A 78 -6.79 -23.07 -14.83
C SER A 78 -8.25 -22.94 -15.32
N PRO A 79 -8.49 -22.34 -16.49
CA PRO A 79 -9.76 -22.44 -17.17
C PRO A 79 -10.22 -23.89 -17.25
N PRO A 80 -11.53 -24.16 -17.10
CA PRO A 80 -12.04 -25.51 -17.32
C PRO A 80 -11.72 -25.94 -18.75
N THR A 81 -10.91 -26.99 -18.90
CA THR A 81 -10.80 -27.72 -20.17
C THR A 81 -12.14 -28.39 -20.43
N VAL A 82 -12.82 -28.00 -21.50
CA VAL A 82 -14.01 -28.72 -21.97
C VAL A 82 -13.53 -30.11 -22.39
N ALA A 83 -13.82 -31.12 -21.59
CA ALA A 83 -13.56 -32.50 -21.96
C ALA A 83 -14.51 -32.89 -23.10
N THR A 84 -13.97 -33.11 -24.29
CA THR A 84 -14.66 -33.76 -25.40
C THR A 84 -14.83 -35.25 -25.09
N SER A 85 -15.72 -35.60 -24.16
CA SER A 85 -16.20 -36.99 -24.06
C SER A 85 -17.40 -37.17 -24.97
N GLY A 86 -17.12 -37.58 -26.21
CA GLY A 86 -18.11 -38.24 -27.03
C GLY A 86 -18.49 -39.56 -26.36
N THR A 87 -19.70 -39.63 -25.80
CA THR A 87 -20.61 -40.78 -25.86
C THR A 87 -21.90 -40.43 -25.12
N THR A 88 -22.98 -40.43 -25.88
CA THR A 88 -24.36 -40.41 -25.41
C THR A 88 -24.65 -41.65 -24.56
N THR A 89 -24.79 -41.50 -23.26
CA THR A 89 -25.65 -42.38 -22.47
C THR A 89 -26.41 -41.60 -21.40
N SER A 90 -27.72 -41.60 -21.56
CA SER A 90 -28.71 -41.11 -20.62
C SER A 90 -28.64 -41.86 -19.29
N SER A 91 -28.55 -41.14 -18.18
CA SER A 91 -29.08 -41.63 -16.91
C SER A 91 -29.60 -40.48 -16.07
N LYS A 92 -30.94 -40.36 -16.07
CA LYS A 92 -31.72 -39.75 -15.00
C LYS A 92 -31.19 -40.31 -13.67
N HIS A 93 -30.62 -39.48 -12.81
CA HIS A 93 -30.61 -39.57 -11.33
C HIS A 93 -29.77 -38.41 -10.75
N MET A 94 -30.30 -37.19 -10.76
CA MET A 94 -29.93 -36.11 -9.83
C MET A 94 -31.07 -35.07 -9.83
N ARG A 95 -32.22 -35.47 -9.31
CA ARG A 95 -33.25 -34.54 -8.83
C ARG A 95 -33.31 -34.72 -7.32
N ASN A 96 -32.62 -33.82 -6.61
CA ASN A 96 -32.89 -33.36 -5.23
C ASN A 96 -31.58 -32.93 -4.56
N ASN A 97 -31.05 -31.77 -4.94
CA ASN A 97 -30.35 -30.90 -3.99
C ASN A 97 -30.27 -29.43 -4.47
N ARG A 98 -31.43 -28.85 -4.83
CA ARG A 98 -31.55 -27.39 -5.07
C ARG A 98 -31.79 -26.69 -3.74
N ARG A 99 -30.77 -26.53 -2.89
CA ARG A 99 -30.71 -25.58 -1.76
C ARG A 99 -29.37 -25.70 -1.03
N SER A 100 -28.30 -25.21 -1.65
CA SER A 100 -27.08 -24.69 -0.99
C SER A 100 -26.06 -24.44 -2.10
N LEU A 101 -26.02 -23.20 -2.61
CA LEU A 101 -24.97 -22.59 -3.42
C LEU A 101 -25.51 -21.19 -3.81
N SER A 102 -25.70 -20.33 -2.82
CA SER A 102 -25.88 -18.90 -3.07
C SER A 102 -24.51 -18.28 -3.30
N ALA A 103 -23.94 -18.54 -4.48
CA ALA A 103 -22.81 -17.79 -5.01
C ALA A 103 -23.34 -16.51 -5.65
N PRO A 104 -22.89 -15.30 -5.25
CA PRO A 104 -23.05 -14.12 -6.07
C PRO A 104 -21.79 -13.93 -6.94
N MET A 105 -21.39 -14.93 -7.74
CA MET A 105 -20.23 -14.81 -8.63
C MET A 105 -20.44 -15.55 -9.95
N LEU A 106 -21.27 -14.95 -10.80
CA LEU A 106 -21.31 -15.08 -12.26
C LEU A 106 -22.48 -14.23 -12.75
N ARG A 107 -22.33 -12.90 -12.73
CA ARG A 107 -23.11 -12.03 -13.61
C ARG A 107 -22.16 -11.36 -14.59
N ARG A 108 -22.22 -11.85 -15.84
CA ARG A 108 -21.72 -11.27 -17.10
C ARG A 108 -20.21 -11.02 -17.23
N ALA A 109 -19.41 -12.07 -17.05
CA ALA A 109 -18.41 -12.35 -18.07
C ALA A 109 -19.13 -13.18 -19.13
N ASP A 110 -19.61 -12.56 -20.20
CA ASP A 110 -20.27 -13.29 -21.29
C ASP A 110 -19.23 -14.18 -21.97
N VAL A 111 -19.21 -15.46 -21.58
CA VAL A 111 -18.52 -16.54 -22.29
C VAL A 111 -19.09 -16.58 -23.70
N VAL A 112 -18.32 -16.11 -24.69
CA VAL A 112 -18.68 -16.23 -26.10
C VAL A 112 -18.17 -17.58 -26.59
N ALA A 113 -19.09 -18.51 -26.84
CA ALA A 113 -18.92 -19.77 -27.57
C ALA A 113 -17.67 -20.61 -27.20
N ALA A 114 -17.86 -21.61 -26.33
CA ALA A 114 -16.90 -22.70 -26.21
C ALA A 114 -17.08 -23.66 -27.40
N SER A 115 -16.21 -23.56 -28.40
CA SER A 115 -15.99 -24.61 -29.38
C SER A 115 -14.51 -24.98 -29.36
N ASP A 116 -14.14 -26.03 -28.63
CA ASP A 116 -12.82 -26.71 -28.58
C ASP A 116 -11.51 -25.89 -28.59
N GLN A 117 -11.58 -24.56 -28.43
CA GLN A 117 -10.50 -23.60 -28.60
C GLN A 117 -10.68 -22.46 -27.59
N GLU A 118 -9.64 -22.23 -26.76
CA GLU A 118 -9.30 -20.97 -26.07
C GLU A 118 -10.40 -20.21 -25.29
N LEU A 119 -10.24 -20.07 -23.97
CA LEU A 119 -11.15 -19.26 -23.16
C LEU A 119 -10.97 -17.77 -23.48
N LEU A 120 -11.95 -17.17 -24.15
CA LEU A 120 -11.98 -15.72 -24.43
C LEU A 120 -12.61 -14.94 -23.25
N LEU A 121 -11.83 -14.08 -22.61
CA LEU A 121 -12.22 -13.26 -21.46
C LEU A 121 -12.26 -11.77 -21.83
N LYS A 122 -13.41 -11.12 -21.64
CA LYS A 122 -13.55 -9.67 -21.78
C LYS A 122 -12.98 -8.97 -20.55
N ALA A 123 -11.73 -8.52 -20.62
CA ALA A 123 -11.03 -7.83 -19.54
C ALA A 123 -11.38 -6.33 -19.52
N VAL A 124 -12.67 -5.99 -19.51
CA VAL A 124 -13.15 -4.60 -19.61
C VAL A 124 -13.85 -4.10 -18.34
N TYR A 125 -14.02 -4.99 -17.36
CA TYR A 125 -14.55 -4.68 -16.04
C TYR A 125 -13.45 -4.86 -15.00
N ALA A 126 -13.31 -3.89 -14.11
CA ALA A 126 -12.40 -4.02 -12.99
C ALA A 126 -12.85 -5.13 -12.03
N GLY A 127 -11.88 -5.84 -11.45
CA GLY A 127 -12.16 -6.82 -10.40
C GLY A 127 -12.71 -6.15 -9.14
N SER A 128 -13.51 -6.89 -8.37
CA SER A 128 -14.05 -6.41 -7.10
C SER A 128 -12.94 -6.02 -6.13
N PRO A 129 -13.05 -4.87 -5.44
CA PRO A 129 -12.23 -4.56 -4.29
C PRO A 129 -12.30 -5.65 -3.21
N CYS A 130 -11.23 -5.79 -2.42
CA CYS A 130 -11.22 -6.68 -1.26
C CYS A 130 -12.13 -6.16 -0.14
N PRO A 131 -12.57 -7.02 0.81
CA PRO A 131 -13.45 -6.62 1.90
C PRO A 131 -12.88 -5.46 2.72
N GLN A 132 -13.63 -4.36 2.81
CA GLN A 132 -13.18 -3.09 3.41
C GLN A 132 -14.36 -2.25 3.89
N PRO A 133 -14.20 -1.18 4.69
CA PRO A 133 -15.32 -0.30 5.11
C PRO A 133 -16.20 0.19 3.94
N GLY A 134 -17.52 0.36 4.20
CA GLY A 134 -18.51 0.77 3.20
C GLY A 134 -19.78 -0.08 3.19
N GLN A 135 -20.64 0.08 2.18
CA GLN A 135 -21.95 -0.57 2.12
C GLN A 135 -21.95 -2.01 1.55
N GLY A 136 -20.79 -2.62 1.31
CA GLY A 136 -20.71 -4.02 0.87
C GLY A 136 -21.19 -4.30 -0.56
N LYS A 137 -21.58 -3.27 -1.32
CA LYS A 137 -22.28 -3.45 -2.61
C LYS A 137 -21.35 -3.84 -3.76
N ASN A 138 -20.05 -3.56 -3.63
CA ASN A 138 -19.08 -3.67 -4.72
C ASN A 138 -17.82 -4.47 -4.34
N ASP A 139 -17.56 -4.72 -3.06
CA ASP A 139 -16.42 -5.53 -2.60
C ASP A 139 -16.81 -7.02 -2.47
N ALA A 140 -15.80 -7.88 -2.54
CA ALA A 140 -15.96 -9.32 -2.40
C ALA A 140 -14.68 -9.92 -1.81
N GLU A 141 -14.78 -11.08 -1.16
CA GLU A 141 -13.61 -11.83 -0.71
C GLU A 141 -12.79 -12.40 -1.88
N ASP A 142 -13.47 -12.73 -2.99
CA ASP A 142 -12.79 -12.97 -4.26
C ASP A 142 -12.39 -11.64 -4.89
N CYS A 143 -11.16 -11.20 -4.63
CA CYS A 143 -10.68 -9.87 -4.99
C CYS A 143 -9.25 -9.80 -5.55
N LEU A 144 -8.54 -10.92 -5.70
CA LEU A 144 -7.13 -10.96 -6.13
C LEU A 144 -6.99 -10.75 -7.65
N PHE A 145 -7.24 -9.52 -8.05
CA PHE A 145 -7.22 -9.05 -9.43
C PHE A 145 -6.21 -7.92 -9.64
N LEU A 146 -5.75 -7.78 -10.87
CA LEU A 146 -4.96 -6.66 -11.35
C LEU A 146 -5.54 -6.09 -12.64
N SER A 147 -5.08 -4.89 -13.01
CA SER A 147 -5.38 -4.27 -14.30
C SER A 147 -4.11 -3.71 -14.92
N ILE A 148 -3.98 -3.83 -16.24
CA ILE A 148 -2.83 -3.38 -17.03
C ILE A 148 -3.29 -2.23 -17.93
N ILE A 149 -2.52 -1.15 -17.96
CA ILE A 149 -2.80 0.07 -18.71
C ILE A 149 -1.52 0.41 -19.50
N ARG A 150 -1.62 0.42 -20.83
CA ARG A 150 -0.53 0.85 -21.72
C ARG A 150 -1.05 1.81 -22.78
N PRO A 151 -0.20 2.70 -23.34
CA PRO A 151 -0.55 3.47 -24.53
C PRO A 151 -1.03 2.55 -25.65
N GLU A 152 -2.04 3.00 -26.39
CA GLU A 152 -2.59 2.24 -27.52
C GLU A 152 -1.54 1.93 -28.59
N GLY A 153 -1.66 0.75 -29.18
CA GLY A 153 -0.81 0.27 -30.27
C GLY A 153 0.23 -0.72 -29.78
N GLU A 154 0.68 -1.60 -30.68
CA GLU A 154 1.73 -2.55 -30.32
C GLU A 154 3.07 -1.82 -30.15
N PRO A 155 3.72 -1.93 -28.97
CA PRO A 155 4.95 -1.22 -28.72
C PRO A 155 6.08 -1.82 -29.58
N THR A 156 6.88 -0.95 -30.20
CA THR A 156 8.03 -1.36 -31.03
C THR A 156 9.20 -1.92 -30.21
N THR A 157 9.23 -1.61 -28.91
CA THR A 157 10.17 -2.15 -27.92
C THR A 157 9.44 -2.42 -26.62
N PRO A 158 9.84 -3.43 -25.81
CA PRO A 158 9.20 -3.70 -24.53
C PRO A 158 9.17 -2.47 -23.62
N LEU A 159 7.99 -2.16 -23.06
CA LEU A 159 7.77 -0.98 -22.22
C LEU A 159 8.24 -1.23 -20.77
N PRO A 160 8.93 -0.28 -20.13
CA PRO A 160 9.14 -0.34 -18.69
C PRO A 160 7.81 -0.41 -17.93
N VAL A 161 7.79 -1.17 -16.84
CA VAL A 161 6.58 -1.50 -16.07
C VAL A 161 6.60 -0.79 -14.72
N LEU A 162 5.55 -0.03 -14.42
CA LEU A 162 5.28 0.54 -13.10
C LEU A 162 4.17 -0.29 -12.43
N LEU A 163 4.52 -1.11 -11.45
CA LEU A 163 3.57 -1.91 -10.68
C LEU A 163 3.13 -1.12 -9.44
N PHE A 164 1.92 -0.57 -9.47
CA PHE A 164 1.39 0.28 -8.41
C PHE A 164 0.64 -0.51 -7.33
N VAL A 165 1.05 -0.27 -6.07
CA VAL A 165 0.44 -0.78 -4.85
C VAL A 165 -0.25 0.38 -4.14
N HIS A 166 -1.58 0.29 -4.00
CA HIS A 166 -2.36 1.37 -3.41
C HIS A 166 -2.18 1.51 -1.89
N GLY A 167 -2.35 2.74 -1.42
CA GLY A 167 -2.49 3.08 0.01
C GLY A 167 -3.88 2.76 0.57
N GLY A 168 -4.15 3.27 1.78
CA GLY A 168 -5.42 3.07 2.50
C GLY A 168 -5.29 2.38 3.86
N GLY A 169 -4.14 2.57 4.53
CA GLY A 169 -3.91 2.14 5.91
C GLY A 169 -4.08 0.64 6.16
N PHE A 170 -3.91 -0.19 5.12
CA PHE A 170 -4.16 -1.64 5.15
C PHE A 170 -5.63 -2.03 5.37
N GLN A 171 -6.59 -1.11 5.23
CA GLN A 171 -8.01 -1.36 5.52
C GLN A 171 -8.93 -1.05 4.36
N ALA A 172 -8.51 -0.16 3.46
CA ALA A 172 -9.30 0.26 2.31
C ALA A 172 -8.40 0.49 1.09
N GLY A 173 -9.04 0.65 -0.07
CA GLY A 173 -8.39 0.87 -1.35
C GLY A 173 -8.59 -0.30 -2.32
N SER A 174 -8.35 -0.03 -3.61
CA SER A 174 -8.27 -1.05 -4.65
C SER A 174 -7.53 -0.52 -5.87
N GLY A 175 -6.90 -1.38 -6.66
CA GLY A 175 -6.28 -0.97 -7.93
C GLY A 175 -7.29 -0.33 -8.89
N SER A 176 -8.56 -0.76 -8.83
CA SER A 176 -9.63 -0.25 -9.70
C SER A 176 -9.88 1.26 -9.56
N GLN A 177 -9.64 1.83 -8.38
CA GLN A 177 -9.80 3.27 -8.11
C GLN A 177 -8.78 4.13 -8.86
N TYR A 178 -7.64 3.55 -9.22
CA TYR A 178 -6.50 4.29 -9.78
C TYR A 178 -6.39 4.22 -11.29
N ILE A 179 -7.22 3.42 -11.99
CA ILE A 179 -7.10 3.22 -13.44
C ILE A 179 -7.14 4.56 -14.20
N ALA A 180 -8.12 5.41 -13.92
CA ALA A 180 -8.27 6.70 -14.60
C ALA A 180 -7.12 7.68 -14.27
N GLY A 181 -6.64 7.67 -13.02
CA GLY A 181 -5.50 8.48 -12.60
C GLY A 181 -4.21 8.03 -13.27
N MET A 182 -3.95 6.72 -13.34
CA MET A 182 -2.75 6.13 -13.95
C MET A 182 -2.69 6.38 -15.45
N ARG A 183 -3.84 6.34 -16.12
CA ARG A 183 -3.96 6.83 -17.50
C ARG A 183 -3.50 8.27 -17.62
N GLY A 184 -3.90 9.10 -16.67
CA GLY A 184 -3.51 10.50 -16.61
C GLY A 184 -2.03 10.73 -16.40
N PHE A 185 -1.45 10.01 -15.45
CA PHE A 185 -0.01 9.98 -15.21
C PHE A 185 0.76 9.60 -16.48
N LEU A 186 0.38 8.50 -17.15
CA LEU A 186 1.03 8.07 -18.39
C LEU A 186 0.93 9.12 -19.49
N ASN A 187 -0.27 9.66 -19.71
CA ASN A 187 -0.50 10.69 -20.72
C ASN A 187 0.33 11.95 -20.44
N ALA A 188 0.35 12.43 -19.19
CA ALA A 188 1.12 13.62 -18.80
C ALA A 188 2.63 13.42 -19.01
N GLY A 189 3.17 12.26 -18.63
CA GLY A 189 4.58 11.95 -18.83
C GLY A 189 4.96 11.84 -20.31
N ILE A 190 4.13 11.18 -21.13
CA ILE A 190 4.35 11.09 -22.59
C ILE A 190 4.33 12.47 -23.23
N GLN A 191 3.33 13.32 -22.91
CA GLN A 191 3.24 14.68 -23.42
C GLN A 191 4.43 15.56 -22.99
N ALA A 192 4.97 15.31 -21.80
CA ALA A 192 6.17 15.97 -21.31
C ALA A 192 7.47 15.41 -21.91
N GLY A 193 7.41 14.36 -22.73
CA GLY A 193 8.54 13.76 -23.44
C GLY A 193 9.28 12.67 -22.66
N ALA A 194 8.63 11.98 -21.71
CA ALA A 194 9.19 10.76 -21.12
C ALA A 194 9.11 9.57 -22.09
N PRO A 195 10.02 8.59 -21.95
CA PRO A 195 9.85 7.30 -22.59
C PRO A 195 8.50 6.68 -22.20
N PRO A 196 7.70 6.15 -23.15
CA PRO A 196 6.45 5.47 -22.84
C PRO A 196 6.67 4.32 -21.86
N ALA A 197 5.69 4.13 -20.97
CA ALA A 197 5.69 3.08 -19.95
C ALA A 197 4.30 2.45 -19.88
N MET A 198 4.19 1.33 -19.18
CA MET A 198 2.90 0.76 -18.79
C MET A 198 2.75 0.74 -17.27
N VAL A 199 1.52 0.78 -16.80
CA VAL A 199 1.17 0.68 -15.39
C VAL A 199 0.35 -0.59 -15.14
N VAL A 200 0.68 -1.29 -14.06
CA VAL A 200 -0.14 -2.37 -13.51
C VAL A 200 -0.65 -1.92 -12.14
N VAL A 201 -1.97 -1.99 -11.92
CA VAL A 201 -2.59 -1.71 -10.61
C VAL A 201 -3.13 -3.00 -10.03
N ILE A 202 -2.94 -3.24 -8.73
CA ILE A 202 -3.33 -4.51 -8.08
C ILE A 202 -4.29 -4.27 -6.93
N ASN A 203 -5.13 -5.27 -6.66
CA ASN A 203 -5.76 -5.44 -5.35
C ASN A 203 -4.88 -6.33 -4.46
N TYR A 204 -4.97 -6.18 -3.15
CA TYR A 204 -4.43 -7.10 -2.14
C TYR A 204 -5.37 -7.16 -0.94
N ARG A 205 -5.35 -8.23 -0.15
CA ARG A 205 -6.22 -8.39 1.02
C ARG A 205 -5.90 -7.35 2.08
N LEU A 206 -6.95 -6.86 2.73
CA LEU A 206 -6.94 -5.79 3.72
C LEU A 206 -7.56 -6.28 5.04
N GLY A 207 -7.44 -5.49 6.10
CA GLY A 207 -8.10 -5.72 7.38
C GLY A 207 -7.78 -7.10 7.96
N ALA A 208 -8.78 -7.71 8.58
CA ALA A 208 -8.71 -9.07 9.10
C ALA A 208 -8.41 -10.12 8.03
N PHE A 209 -8.69 -9.86 6.75
CA PHE A 209 -8.43 -10.82 5.68
C PHE A 209 -6.96 -10.86 5.25
N GLY A 210 -6.26 -9.73 5.35
CA GLY A 210 -4.87 -9.57 4.92
C GLY A 210 -3.84 -9.52 6.04
N PHE A 211 -4.24 -9.05 7.23
CA PHE A 211 -3.30 -8.68 8.29
C PHE A 211 -3.71 -9.21 9.67
N MET A 212 -4.50 -10.28 9.71
CA MET A 212 -4.75 -11.02 10.95
C MET A 212 -3.44 -11.60 11.48
N GLY A 213 -3.16 -11.32 12.76
CA GLY A 213 -1.98 -11.79 13.46
C GLY A 213 -2.35 -12.41 14.82
N GLY A 214 -1.36 -12.52 15.69
CA GLY A 214 -1.50 -13.17 17.00
C GLY A 214 -0.77 -14.51 17.03
N SER A 215 -0.44 -14.94 18.24
CA SER A 215 0.27 -16.18 18.56
C SER A 215 -0.43 -17.43 17.97
N MET A 216 -1.77 -17.43 17.89
CA MET A 216 -2.50 -18.52 17.21
C MET A 216 -2.21 -18.55 15.70
N MET A 217 -2.24 -17.40 15.03
CA MET A 217 -1.88 -17.30 13.60
C MET A 217 -0.41 -17.64 13.36
N GLU A 218 0.48 -17.20 14.24
CA GLU A 218 1.91 -17.53 14.20
C GLU A 218 2.14 -19.04 14.31
N SER A 219 1.45 -19.72 15.23
CA SER A 219 1.55 -21.18 15.39
C SER A 219 1.12 -21.95 14.14
N LEU A 220 0.17 -21.41 13.37
CA LEU A 220 -0.28 -21.96 12.09
C LEU A 220 0.74 -21.69 10.99
N ALA A 221 1.26 -20.46 10.93
CA ALA A 221 2.23 -20.03 9.93
C ALA A 221 3.58 -20.77 10.05
N ASN A 222 3.98 -21.17 11.27
CA ASN A 222 5.22 -21.90 11.53
C ASN A 222 5.16 -23.41 11.23
N ARG A 223 4.03 -23.92 10.72
CA ARG A 223 3.90 -25.32 10.29
C ARG A 223 4.69 -25.55 9.00
N THR A 224 5.13 -26.79 8.78
CA THR A 224 5.82 -27.20 7.54
C THR A 224 4.97 -26.98 6.28
N GLN A 225 3.65 -27.14 6.40
CA GLN A 225 2.67 -26.84 5.36
C GLN A 225 1.61 -25.93 5.95
N PRO A 226 1.86 -24.61 6.00
CA PRO A 226 0.95 -23.68 6.64
C PRO A 226 -0.28 -23.51 5.77
N ASP A 227 -1.45 -23.81 6.35
CA ASP A 227 -2.74 -23.56 5.72
C ASP A 227 -3.26 -22.15 6.03
N ALA A 228 -2.67 -21.44 7.00
CA ALA A 228 -2.86 -20.01 7.26
C ALA A 228 -1.49 -19.33 7.43
N VAL A 229 -1.40 -18.06 7.05
CA VAL A 229 -0.14 -17.31 7.05
C VAL A 229 -0.29 -15.94 7.69
N LEU A 230 0.83 -15.44 8.21
CA LEU A 230 0.98 -14.03 8.58
C LEU A 230 1.19 -13.17 7.33
N ASN A 231 0.84 -11.89 7.43
CA ASN A 231 1.05 -10.89 6.38
C ASN A 231 0.46 -11.31 5.02
N ALA A 232 -0.72 -11.91 5.01
CA ALA A 232 -1.40 -12.41 3.81
C ALA A 232 -1.54 -11.33 2.71
N GLY A 233 -1.86 -10.08 3.07
CA GLY A 233 -1.91 -8.95 2.13
C GLY A 233 -0.55 -8.63 1.50
N THR A 234 0.54 -8.70 2.27
CA THR A 234 1.91 -8.54 1.75
C THR A 234 2.30 -9.70 0.82
N ARG A 235 1.83 -10.92 1.10
CA ARG A 235 2.02 -12.09 0.23
C ARG A 235 1.22 -11.97 -1.07
N ASP A 236 0.03 -11.36 -1.05
CA ASP A 236 -0.75 -11.05 -2.25
C ASP A 236 0.05 -10.13 -3.19
N ILE A 237 0.69 -9.10 -2.64
CA ILE A 237 1.55 -8.18 -3.41
C ILE A 237 2.74 -8.92 -4.02
N LYS A 238 3.38 -9.83 -3.26
CA LYS A 238 4.45 -10.69 -3.77
C LYS A 238 3.96 -11.53 -4.96
N ALA A 239 2.82 -12.21 -4.80
CA ALA A 239 2.23 -13.05 -5.84
C ALA A 239 1.86 -12.25 -7.09
N ALA A 240 1.31 -11.04 -6.94
CA ALA A 240 1.02 -10.16 -8.06
C ALA A 240 2.30 -9.70 -8.77
N THR A 241 3.37 -9.40 -8.02
CA THR A 241 4.67 -9.00 -8.59
C THR A 241 5.30 -10.14 -9.38
N GLU A 242 5.25 -11.37 -8.87
CA GLU A 242 5.72 -12.58 -9.57
C GLU A 242 4.87 -12.87 -10.81
N TRP A 243 3.55 -12.72 -10.71
CA TRP A 243 2.67 -12.85 -11.88
C TRP A 243 3.04 -11.83 -12.98
N VAL A 244 3.31 -10.58 -12.61
CA VAL A 244 3.73 -9.54 -13.57
C VAL A 244 5.06 -9.94 -14.21
N ARG A 245 6.07 -10.33 -13.44
CA ARG A 245 7.35 -10.84 -13.98
C ARG A 245 7.13 -11.95 -15.00
N ASP A 246 6.23 -12.88 -14.72
CA ASP A 246 6.06 -14.09 -15.52
C ASP A 246 5.17 -13.89 -16.77
N ASN A 247 4.31 -12.86 -16.79
CA ASN A 247 3.27 -12.71 -17.83
C ASN A 247 3.29 -11.37 -18.57
N ILE A 248 3.97 -10.33 -18.06
CA ILE A 248 3.83 -8.98 -18.63
C ILE A 248 4.43 -8.82 -20.03
N ALA A 249 5.34 -9.72 -20.41
CA ALA A 249 5.91 -9.77 -21.77
C ALA A 249 4.83 -9.95 -22.85
N ASP A 250 3.79 -10.76 -22.57
CA ASP A 250 2.67 -11.01 -23.49
C ASP A 250 1.83 -9.74 -23.72
N PHE A 251 1.90 -8.76 -22.81
CA PHE A 251 1.27 -7.44 -22.94
C PHE A 251 2.23 -6.37 -23.50
N GLY A 252 3.44 -6.74 -23.93
CA GLY A 252 4.46 -5.82 -24.43
C GLY A 252 5.29 -5.14 -23.35
N GLY A 253 5.30 -5.68 -22.11
CA GLY A 253 6.10 -5.17 -21.00
C GLY A 253 7.51 -5.76 -20.95
N ASP A 254 8.45 -4.98 -20.43
CA ASP A 254 9.83 -5.38 -20.20
C ASP A 254 9.97 -6.00 -18.80
N THR A 255 10.14 -7.33 -18.74
CA THR A 255 10.29 -8.08 -17.49
C THR A 255 11.57 -7.72 -16.72
N SER A 256 12.58 -7.14 -17.38
CA SER A 256 13.82 -6.68 -16.74
C SER A 256 13.69 -5.27 -16.14
N ARG A 257 12.63 -4.51 -16.50
CA ARG A 257 12.38 -3.13 -16.06
C ARG A 257 11.07 -2.97 -15.31
N ILE A 258 10.83 -3.85 -14.34
CA ILE A 258 9.72 -3.73 -13.40
C ILE A 258 10.12 -2.83 -12.23
N THR A 259 9.33 -1.78 -12.00
CA THR A 259 9.48 -0.83 -10.90
C THR A 259 8.29 -0.97 -9.97
N LEU A 260 8.52 -1.42 -8.74
CA LEU A 260 7.46 -1.52 -7.74
C LEU A 260 7.22 -0.14 -7.13
N TRP A 261 6.00 0.39 -7.28
CA TRP A 261 5.63 1.72 -6.81
C TRP A 261 4.52 1.61 -5.78
N GLY A 262 4.79 2.03 -4.54
CA GLY A 262 3.78 2.08 -3.50
C GLY A 262 3.50 3.51 -3.04
N GLN A 263 2.26 3.78 -2.63
CA GLN A 263 1.89 5.00 -1.90
C GLN A 263 1.33 4.67 -0.51
N SER A 264 1.71 5.39 0.55
CA SER A 264 1.21 5.18 1.92
C SER A 264 1.38 3.73 2.41
N ALA A 265 0.30 3.05 2.80
CA ALA A 265 0.28 1.60 3.08
C ALA A 265 0.87 0.75 1.95
N GLY A 266 0.72 1.17 0.70
CA GLY A 266 1.39 0.58 -0.44
C GLY A 266 2.90 0.81 -0.43
N ALA A 267 3.37 2.00 -0.02
CA ALA A 267 4.81 2.30 0.12
C ALA A 267 5.44 1.51 1.28
N PHE A 268 4.73 1.37 2.40
CA PHE A 268 5.12 0.48 3.50
C PHE A 268 5.22 -0.98 3.01
N SER A 269 4.25 -1.43 2.21
CA SER A 269 4.23 -2.78 1.63
C SER A 269 5.33 -2.98 0.58
N THR A 270 5.65 -1.97 -0.23
CA THR A 270 6.82 -1.96 -1.13
C THR A 270 8.11 -2.09 -0.32
N GLY A 271 8.20 -1.39 0.82
CA GLY A 271 9.28 -1.57 1.78
C GLY A 271 9.38 -3.01 2.28
N ALA A 272 8.25 -3.63 2.63
CA ALA A 272 8.21 -5.04 3.00
C ALA A 272 8.72 -5.96 1.88
N GLN A 273 8.36 -5.71 0.62
CA GLN A 273 8.90 -6.48 -0.52
C GLN A 273 10.43 -6.35 -0.63
N ILE A 274 10.97 -5.15 -0.38
CA ILE A 274 12.42 -4.92 -0.39
C ILE A 274 13.12 -5.73 0.72
N LEU A 275 12.54 -5.80 1.92
CA LEU A 275 13.06 -6.64 3.01
C LEU A 275 12.90 -8.14 2.70
N GLY A 276 11.75 -8.54 2.18
CA GLY A 276 11.43 -9.91 1.75
C GLY A 276 12.40 -10.50 0.72
N GLN A 277 13.10 -9.63 -0.01
CA GLN A 277 14.08 -10.02 -1.03
C GLN A 277 15.53 -9.98 -0.54
N ALA A 278 15.77 -9.69 0.75
CA ALA A 278 17.13 -9.62 1.31
C ALA A 278 17.92 -10.94 1.22
N ALA A 279 17.22 -12.09 1.11
CA ALA A 279 17.83 -13.42 1.14
C ALA A 279 17.89 -14.15 -0.22
N THR A 280 17.55 -13.53 -1.35
CA THR A 280 17.58 -14.23 -2.66
C THR A 280 18.98 -14.40 -3.28
N GLY A 281 20.04 -14.15 -2.53
CA GLY A 281 21.38 -14.60 -2.88
C GLY A 281 22.38 -14.29 -1.77
N ARG A 282 23.35 -15.18 -1.53
CA ARG A 282 24.52 -14.99 -0.65
C ARG A 282 25.48 -13.88 -1.12
N ASN A 283 24.95 -12.98 -1.94
CA ASN A 283 25.54 -11.76 -2.44
C ASN A 283 24.37 -10.78 -2.66
N ALA A 284 24.14 -9.84 -1.76
CA ALA A 284 23.01 -8.89 -1.82
C ALA A 284 23.01 -7.98 -3.07
N SER A 285 24.04 -8.07 -3.92
CA SER A 285 24.10 -7.47 -5.24
C SER A 285 23.48 -8.32 -6.36
N ASP A 286 23.17 -9.59 -6.11
CA ASP A 286 22.50 -10.48 -7.08
C ASP A 286 20.99 -10.29 -7.01
N THR A 287 20.49 -9.38 -7.85
CA THR A 287 19.06 -9.11 -7.99
C THR A 287 18.41 -9.93 -9.10
N SER A 288 19.12 -10.90 -9.70
CA SER A 288 18.64 -11.67 -10.86
C SER A 288 17.36 -12.46 -10.59
N ASN A 289 17.10 -12.81 -9.33
CA ASN A 289 15.89 -13.52 -8.89
C ASN A 289 14.78 -12.60 -8.35
N SER A 290 15.04 -11.29 -8.21
CA SER A 290 14.02 -10.34 -7.74
C SER A 290 12.98 -10.11 -8.83
N PRO A 291 11.67 -10.13 -8.52
CA PRO A 291 10.62 -9.89 -9.51
C PRO A 291 10.44 -8.40 -9.85
N PHE A 292 11.25 -7.51 -9.25
CA PHE A 292 11.35 -6.09 -9.57
C PHE A 292 12.82 -5.63 -9.53
N SER A 293 13.16 -4.62 -10.33
CA SER A 293 14.54 -4.11 -10.46
C SER A 293 14.69 -2.62 -10.08
N ALA A 294 13.64 -1.98 -9.58
CA ALA A 294 13.67 -0.68 -8.89
C ALA A 294 12.43 -0.51 -8.00
N ALA A 295 12.46 0.46 -7.09
CA ALA A 295 11.30 0.81 -6.27
C ALA A 295 11.05 2.32 -6.17
N ILE A 296 9.75 2.68 -6.11
CA ILE A 296 9.25 4.01 -5.76
C ILE A 296 8.47 3.90 -4.45
N LEU A 297 8.89 4.63 -3.43
CA LEU A 297 8.22 4.69 -2.12
C LEU A 297 7.70 6.10 -1.86
N GLN A 298 6.38 6.28 -2.04
CA GLN A 298 5.71 7.56 -1.95
C GLN A 298 4.96 7.67 -0.61
N SER A 299 5.42 8.53 0.28
CA SER A 299 4.93 8.70 1.65
C SER A 299 4.89 7.37 2.41
N GLY A 300 6.05 6.73 2.55
CA GLY A 300 6.21 5.49 3.31
C GLY A 300 7.51 4.77 3.02
N ASN A 301 7.88 3.83 3.88
CA ASN A 301 9.18 3.13 3.86
C ASN A 301 9.10 1.85 4.74
N PRO A 302 10.12 0.98 4.76
CA PRO A 302 10.05 -0.27 5.53
C PRO A 302 9.82 -0.10 7.04
N GLY A 303 10.24 1.02 7.65
CA GLY A 303 10.21 1.26 9.11
C GLY A 303 9.11 2.19 9.61
N GLY A 304 8.26 2.70 8.73
CA GLY A 304 7.25 3.70 9.09
C GLY A 304 6.12 3.17 9.95
N VAL A 305 5.77 1.88 9.83
CA VAL A 305 4.63 1.26 10.53
C VAL A 305 5.15 0.32 11.62
N PRO A 306 4.48 0.21 12.78
CA PRO A 306 4.89 -0.74 13.81
C PRO A 306 4.81 -2.17 13.28
N CYS A 307 5.88 -2.94 13.49
CA CYS A 307 5.97 -4.34 13.10
C CYS A 307 6.22 -5.23 14.35
N PRO A 308 5.30 -5.23 15.33
CA PRO A 308 5.56 -5.86 16.61
C PRO A 308 5.59 -7.40 16.51
N PRO A 309 6.17 -8.09 17.50
CA PRO A 309 5.96 -9.51 17.73
C PRO A 309 4.48 -9.89 17.79
N GLN A 310 4.13 -11.10 17.33
CA GLN A 310 2.74 -11.53 17.17
C GLN A 310 1.93 -11.51 18.47
N ARG A 311 2.56 -11.77 19.62
CA ARG A 311 1.93 -11.69 20.95
C ARG A 311 1.20 -10.37 21.22
N PHE A 312 1.67 -9.24 20.67
CA PHE A 312 1.02 -7.94 20.86
C PHE A 312 -0.31 -7.81 20.09
N LYS A 313 -0.57 -8.73 19.15
CA LYS A 313 -1.84 -8.84 18.42
C LYS A 313 -2.83 -9.82 19.07
N ASP A 314 -2.44 -10.55 20.12
CA ASP A 314 -3.32 -11.52 20.80
C ASP A 314 -4.63 -10.88 21.32
N PRO A 315 -4.61 -9.71 22.00
CA PRO A 315 -5.86 -9.10 22.46
C PRO A 315 -6.81 -8.74 21.30
N GLN A 316 -6.27 -8.37 20.13
CA GLN A 316 -7.08 -8.13 18.94
C GLN A 316 -7.68 -9.41 18.40
N PHE A 317 -6.88 -10.47 18.29
CA PHE A 317 -7.34 -11.77 17.84
C PHE A 317 -8.45 -12.33 18.75
N GLU A 318 -8.28 -12.23 20.07
CA GLU A 318 -9.27 -12.67 21.07
C GLU A 318 -10.61 -11.92 20.94
N ARG A 319 -10.58 -10.60 20.72
CA ARG A 319 -11.82 -9.84 20.48
C ARG A 319 -12.51 -10.24 19.19
N ILE A 320 -11.75 -10.52 18.13
CA ILE A 320 -12.30 -11.04 16.87
C ILE A 320 -12.99 -12.39 17.11
N LEU A 321 -12.34 -13.32 17.82
CA LEU A 321 -12.97 -14.60 18.17
C LEU A 321 -14.23 -14.41 19.00
N SER A 322 -14.21 -13.53 20.01
CA SER A 322 -15.37 -13.23 20.83
C SER A 322 -16.52 -12.64 20.01
N ALA A 323 -16.25 -11.69 19.13
CA ALA A 323 -17.25 -11.08 18.25
C ALA A 323 -17.82 -12.09 17.24
N ALA A 324 -16.97 -12.97 16.72
CA ALA A 324 -17.31 -14.07 15.82
C ALA A 324 -18.01 -15.25 16.53
N LYS A 325 -18.01 -15.28 17.87
CA LYS A 325 -18.43 -16.42 18.69
C LYS A 325 -17.67 -17.71 18.33
N CYS A 326 -16.39 -17.56 17.96
CA CYS A 326 -15.50 -18.66 17.64
C CYS A 326 -14.75 -19.16 18.88
N PRO A 327 -14.43 -20.47 18.96
CA PRO A 327 -13.69 -21.02 20.08
C PRO A 327 -12.25 -20.52 20.10
N ASN A 328 -11.69 -20.38 21.29
CA ASN A 328 -10.28 -20.07 21.54
C ASN A 328 -9.51 -21.29 22.10
N SER A 329 -10.06 -22.50 21.96
CA SER A 329 -9.48 -23.72 22.54
C SER A 329 -8.24 -24.23 21.81
N SER A 330 -8.10 -23.93 20.52
CA SER A 330 -6.92 -24.26 19.71
C SER A 330 -6.86 -23.39 18.44
N PRO A 331 -5.67 -23.21 17.83
CA PRO A 331 -5.53 -22.49 16.56
C PRO A 331 -6.40 -23.07 15.43
N ASP A 332 -6.46 -24.40 15.32
CA ASP A 332 -7.25 -25.08 14.28
C ASP A 332 -8.76 -24.82 14.46
N ALA A 333 -9.28 -24.94 15.68
CA ALA A 333 -10.70 -24.69 15.95
C ALA A 333 -11.09 -23.22 15.72
N ALA A 334 -10.22 -22.29 16.11
CA ALA A 334 -10.40 -20.86 15.91
C ALA A 334 -10.48 -20.52 14.42
N VAL A 335 -9.47 -20.92 13.64
CA VAL A 335 -9.41 -20.60 12.20
C VAL A 335 -10.45 -21.36 11.39
N ALA A 336 -10.77 -22.61 11.73
CA ALA A 336 -11.86 -23.34 11.08
C ALA A 336 -13.21 -22.64 11.27
N CYS A 337 -13.49 -22.14 12.48
CA CYS A 337 -14.69 -21.36 12.75
C CYS A 337 -14.71 -20.04 11.94
N LEU A 338 -13.60 -19.28 11.97
CA LEU A 338 -13.49 -18.02 11.22
C LEU A 338 -13.62 -18.23 9.71
N ARG A 339 -13.15 -19.35 9.16
CA ARG A 339 -13.32 -19.74 7.74
C ARG A 339 -14.77 -20.09 7.39
N ALA A 340 -15.52 -20.66 8.33
CA ALA A 340 -16.91 -21.05 8.13
C ALA A 340 -17.87 -19.85 8.12
N LEU A 341 -17.46 -18.69 8.66
CA LEU A 341 -18.30 -17.48 8.66
C LEU A 341 -18.60 -16.99 7.23
N PRO A 342 -19.79 -16.41 7.00
CA PRO A 342 -20.00 -15.53 5.87
C PRO A 342 -18.93 -14.42 5.87
N TRP A 343 -18.30 -14.16 4.72
CA TRP A 343 -17.24 -13.14 4.64
C TRP A 343 -17.74 -11.75 5.04
N THR A 344 -19.03 -11.45 4.81
CA THR A 344 -19.66 -10.20 5.23
C THR A 344 -19.70 -10.02 6.75
N GLU A 345 -19.83 -11.11 7.50
CA GLU A 345 -19.80 -11.10 8.97
C GLU A 345 -18.39 -10.81 9.48
N LEU A 346 -17.38 -11.53 8.97
CA LEU A 346 -15.98 -11.26 9.30
C LEU A 346 -15.57 -9.83 8.88
N ARG A 347 -16.07 -9.33 7.75
CA ARG A 347 -15.88 -7.94 7.34
C ARG A 347 -16.45 -6.95 8.35
N HIS A 348 -17.66 -7.17 8.85
CA HIS A 348 -18.22 -6.29 9.89
C HIS A 348 -17.40 -6.31 11.17
N ILE A 349 -16.91 -7.48 11.59
CA ILE A 349 -16.01 -7.61 12.75
C ILE A 349 -14.69 -6.86 12.48
N SER A 350 -14.13 -7.00 11.27
CA SER A 350 -12.92 -6.29 10.87
C SER A 350 -13.09 -4.77 10.93
N ILE A 351 -14.24 -4.25 10.50
CA ILE A 351 -14.57 -2.83 10.55
C ILE A 351 -14.75 -2.37 11.99
N ALA A 352 -15.42 -3.15 12.83
CA ALA A 352 -15.60 -2.82 14.24
C ALA A 352 -14.25 -2.72 14.99
N GLU A 353 -13.29 -3.60 14.69
CA GLU A 353 -11.92 -3.46 15.22
C GLU A 353 -11.20 -2.22 14.69
N SER A 354 -11.47 -1.83 13.43
CA SER A 354 -10.99 -0.56 12.88
C SER A 354 -11.52 0.65 13.66
N ASP A 355 -12.84 0.72 13.85
CA ASP A 355 -13.50 1.81 14.56
C ASP A 355 -13.08 1.88 16.03
N ARG A 356 -12.86 0.72 16.67
CA ARG A 356 -12.37 0.63 18.05
C ARG A 356 -10.97 1.23 18.20
N ALA A 357 -10.08 1.00 17.23
CA ALA A 357 -8.71 1.51 17.30
C ALA A 357 -8.60 3.04 17.12
N LEU A 358 -9.68 3.69 16.65
CA LEU A 358 -9.78 5.16 16.60
C LEU A 358 -10.18 5.77 17.94
N GLN A 359 -10.64 4.96 18.91
CA GLN A 359 -11.03 5.47 20.22
C GLN A 359 -9.80 5.73 21.10
N PRO A 360 -9.74 6.86 21.85
CA PRO A 360 -8.58 7.21 22.68
C PRO A 360 -8.16 6.12 23.68
N GLU A 361 -9.12 5.39 24.25
CA GLU A 361 -8.89 4.36 25.27
C GLU A 361 -8.45 3.02 24.66
N SER A 362 -8.53 2.88 23.33
CA SER A 362 -8.35 1.63 22.59
C SER A 362 -7.34 1.75 21.46
N TYR A 363 -6.57 2.84 21.45
CA TYR A 363 -5.61 3.16 20.42
C TYR A 363 -4.57 2.04 20.33
N ILE A 364 -4.63 1.25 19.27
CA ILE A 364 -3.63 0.22 18.99
C ILE A 364 -2.63 0.81 18.00
N LEU A 365 -1.37 0.92 18.43
CA LEU A 365 -0.19 1.05 17.59
C LEU A 365 -0.36 2.00 16.38
N GLY A 366 -0.82 3.24 16.59
CA GLY A 366 -0.87 4.23 15.50
C GLY A 366 -2.22 4.47 14.86
N SER A 367 -3.33 3.96 15.39
CA SER A 367 -4.64 3.91 14.69
C SER A 367 -4.61 3.13 13.37
N TYR A 368 -3.55 2.31 13.18
CA TYR A 368 -3.48 1.23 12.20
C TYR A 368 -3.72 -0.10 12.93
N PRO A 369 -4.98 -0.50 13.21
CA PRO A 369 -5.31 -1.80 13.77
C PRO A 369 -4.83 -2.95 12.88
N TRP A 370 -4.59 -2.68 11.60
CA TRP A 370 -4.11 -3.64 10.63
C TRP A 370 -2.74 -3.20 10.17
N THR A 371 -1.72 -3.97 10.51
CA THR A 371 -0.33 -3.77 10.07
C THR A 371 0.30 -5.13 9.79
N ALA A 372 1.43 -5.11 9.09
CA ALA A 372 2.30 -6.28 9.10
C ALA A 372 2.81 -6.58 10.53
N GLY A 373 3.27 -7.81 10.77
CA GLY A 373 4.01 -8.16 11.98
C GLY A 373 5.20 -9.05 11.62
N LEU A 374 6.06 -9.31 12.61
CA LEU A 374 7.19 -10.22 12.44
C LEU A 374 6.68 -11.59 11.96
N ASP A 375 7.32 -12.14 10.94
CA ASP A 375 6.91 -13.40 10.29
C ASP A 375 8.11 -14.32 10.00
N GLY A 376 9.22 -14.09 10.71
CA GLY A 376 10.45 -14.87 10.56
C GLY A 376 11.31 -14.46 9.36
N GLY A 377 10.88 -13.46 8.59
CA GLY A 377 11.68 -12.87 7.52
C GLY A 377 11.92 -13.77 6.30
N PRO A 378 12.77 -13.32 5.37
CA PRO A 378 12.98 -13.96 4.08
C PRO A 378 13.40 -15.44 4.15
N GLU A 379 14.18 -15.84 5.15
CA GLU A 379 14.61 -17.24 5.34
C GLU A 379 13.45 -18.19 5.60
N ASN A 380 12.34 -17.68 6.15
CA ASN A 380 11.11 -18.41 6.40
C ASN A 380 10.04 -18.12 5.32
N GLY A 381 10.43 -17.53 4.19
CA GLY A 381 9.51 -17.09 3.14
C GLY A 381 8.59 -15.93 3.57
N GLY A 382 8.99 -15.19 4.61
CA GLY A 382 8.34 -13.96 5.11
C GLY A 382 9.05 -12.69 4.65
N PHE A 383 8.86 -11.60 5.38
CA PHE A 383 9.36 -10.26 5.06
C PHE A 383 10.11 -9.61 6.21
N PHE A 384 9.66 -9.81 7.44
CA PHE A 384 10.17 -9.13 8.63
C PHE A 384 10.79 -10.15 9.59
N ALA A 385 12.12 -10.27 9.54
CA ALA A 385 12.89 -11.11 10.46
C ALA A 385 12.97 -10.49 11.86
N ASP A 386 13.03 -9.17 11.91
CA ASP A 386 13.13 -8.32 13.09
C ASP A 386 12.50 -6.96 12.76
N GLU A 387 12.53 -6.03 13.72
CA GLU A 387 12.12 -4.66 13.50
C GLU A 387 12.84 -4.05 12.29
N PRO A 388 12.13 -3.34 11.39
CA PRO A 388 12.72 -2.83 10.15
C PRO A 388 13.96 -1.96 10.37
N SER A 389 14.04 -1.20 11.46
CA SER A 389 15.22 -0.39 11.76
C SER A 389 16.47 -1.25 11.95
N ALA A 390 16.37 -2.39 12.63
CA ALA A 390 17.48 -3.34 12.82
C ALA A 390 17.87 -4.01 11.50
N VAL A 391 16.88 -4.46 10.72
CA VAL A 391 17.09 -5.08 9.40
C VAL A 391 17.80 -4.12 8.43
N LEU A 392 17.37 -2.86 8.40
CA LEU A 392 18.00 -1.81 7.59
C LEU A 392 19.42 -1.47 8.05
N GLN A 393 19.68 -1.43 9.37
CA GLN A 393 21.03 -1.22 9.91
C GLN A 393 21.99 -2.35 9.58
N ALA A 394 21.52 -3.60 9.59
CA ALA A 394 22.31 -4.76 9.18
C ALA A 394 22.63 -4.67 7.67
N GLY A 395 21.73 -4.11 6.88
CA GLY A 395 21.88 -4.06 5.43
C GLY A 395 21.16 -5.16 4.70
N ASP A 396 20.24 -5.82 5.39
CA ASP A 396 19.53 -7.00 4.93
C ASP A 396 18.29 -6.56 4.17
N PHE A 397 18.51 -5.98 3.00
CA PHE A 397 17.48 -5.52 2.09
C PHE A 397 17.94 -5.61 0.63
N ALA A 398 17.00 -5.75 -0.30
CA ALA A 398 17.31 -5.80 -1.73
C ALA A 398 17.93 -4.48 -2.22
N ARG A 399 19.07 -4.59 -2.91
CA ARG A 399 19.84 -3.44 -3.42
C ARG A 399 19.40 -3.03 -4.82
N VAL A 400 18.18 -2.53 -4.93
CA VAL A 400 17.62 -1.96 -6.18
C VAL A 400 17.64 -0.43 -6.12
N PRO A 401 17.78 0.29 -7.25
CA PRO A 401 17.63 1.74 -7.28
C PRO A 401 16.32 2.22 -6.66
N LEU A 402 16.39 3.28 -5.85
CA LEU A 402 15.27 3.80 -5.07
C LEU A 402 14.95 5.24 -5.45
N LEU A 403 13.65 5.50 -5.63
CA LEU A 403 13.06 6.82 -5.53
C LEU A 403 12.15 6.81 -4.30
N LEU A 404 12.38 7.68 -3.31
CA LEU A 404 11.51 7.76 -2.13
C LEU A 404 11.24 9.20 -1.71
N GLY A 405 10.12 9.47 -1.09
CA GLY A 405 9.81 10.82 -0.64
C GLY A 405 8.53 10.88 0.13
N ASP A 406 8.30 12.05 0.71
CA ASP A 406 7.16 12.34 1.57
C ASP A 406 6.58 13.71 1.16
N VAL A 407 5.33 13.98 1.53
CA VAL A 407 4.81 15.35 1.52
C VAL A 407 5.35 16.14 2.71
N GLU A 408 5.26 17.47 2.68
CA GLU A 408 5.77 18.33 3.74
C GLU A 408 5.03 18.11 5.08
N ASP A 409 3.71 17.93 5.05
CA ASP A 409 2.84 17.90 6.23
C ASP A 409 2.11 16.56 6.39
N GLU A 410 2.88 15.47 6.39
CA GLU A 410 2.35 14.10 6.47
C GLU A 410 1.38 13.87 7.65
N GLY A 411 1.66 14.47 8.81
CA GLY A 411 0.95 14.16 10.04
C GLY A 411 -0.36 14.92 10.27
N THR A 412 -0.67 15.95 9.48
CA THR A 412 -1.81 16.86 9.76
C THR A 412 -3.16 16.17 9.66
N GLN A 413 -3.32 15.21 8.73
CA GLN A 413 -4.56 14.44 8.61
C GLN A 413 -4.75 13.39 9.73
N PHE A 414 -3.68 13.02 10.43
CA PHE A 414 -3.69 11.89 11.37
C PHE A 414 -3.65 12.33 12.84
N ALA A 415 -3.12 13.52 13.12
CA ALA A 415 -3.03 14.04 14.47
C ALA A 415 -4.41 14.44 15.01
N PRO A 416 -4.80 14.00 16.22
CA PRO A 416 -6.00 14.52 16.88
C PRO A 416 -5.92 16.03 17.14
N HIS A 417 -7.05 16.72 17.01
CA HIS A 417 -7.13 18.19 17.13
C HIS A 417 -7.45 18.67 18.55
N ASN A 418 -7.69 17.75 19.50
CA ASN A 418 -8.35 18.03 20.77
C ASN A 418 -7.43 17.86 22.00
N PHE A 419 -6.12 17.95 21.84
CA PHE A 419 -5.19 17.86 22.97
C PHE A 419 -5.16 19.15 23.79
N GLU A 420 -5.54 19.04 25.06
CA GLU A 420 -5.62 20.18 25.99
C GLU A 420 -4.30 20.49 26.70
N ASP A 421 -3.36 19.54 26.75
CA ASP A 421 -2.05 19.73 27.38
C ASP A 421 -0.97 18.77 26.83
N THR A 422 0.28 18.96 27.28
CA THR A 422 1.41 18.09 26.91
C THR A 422 1.26 16.67 27.44
N ALA A 423 0.58 16.45 28.57
CA ALA A 423 0.42 15.12 29.15
C ALA A 423 -0.54 14.25 28.34
N ALA A 424 -1.60 14.83 27.78
CA ALA A 424 -2.52 14.20 26.85
C ALA A 424 -1.82 13.83 25.54
N LEU A 425 -1.02 14.76 24.99
CA LEU A 425 -0.18 14.50 23.82
C LEU A 425 0.80 13.35 24.09
N GLU A 426 1.53 13.41 25.20
CA GLU A 426 2.52 12.39 25.57
C GLU A 426 1.88 11.00 25.67
N ARG A 427 0.76 10.89 26.39
CA ARG A 427 0.02 9.64 26.55
C ARG A 427 -0.41 9.08 25.21
N TRP A 428 -0.90 9.95 24.31
CA TRP A 428 -1.25 9.54 22.96
C TRP A 428 -0.01 8.99 22.24
N ILE A 429 1.07 9.76 22.09
CA ILE A 429 2.26 9.31 21.34
C ILE A 429 2.83 8.01 21.89
N ARG A 430 2.94 7.85 23.22
CA ARG A 430 3.44 6.59 23.79
C ARG A 430 2.60 5.41 23.35
N THR A 431 1.28 5.55 23.38
CA THR A 431 0.31 4.52 22.98
C THR A 431 0.40 4.20 21.49
N ILE A 432 0.70 5.20 20.66
CA ILE A 432 0.76 5.00 19.20
C ILE A 432 2.09 4.40 18.74
N TYR A 433 3.17 4.65 19.48
CA TYR A 433 4.53 4.41 19.01
C TYR A 433 5.24 3.24 19.70
N PHE A 434 4.99 3.01 21.00
CA PHE A 434 5.65 1.95 21.75
C PHE A 434 4.74 0.74 21.93
N ALA A 435 5.32 -0.45 21.83
CA ALA A 435 4.62 -1.70 22.16
C ALA A 435 4.24 -1.76 23.65
N GLU A 436 5.13 -1.26 24.53
CA GLU A 436 4.90 -1.12 25.96
C GLU A 436 4.87 0.37 26.38
N PRO A 437 3.74 1.08 26.20
CA PRO A 437 3.66 2.54 26.41
C PRO A 437 3.90 2.97 27.86
N GLU A 438 3.71 2.07 28.83
CA GLU A 438 3.85 2.36 30.26
C GLU A 438 5.19 1.92 30.86
N ALA A 439 6.05 1.28 30.06
CA ALA A 439 7.40 0.90 30.47
C ALA A 439 8.26 2.14 30.79
N GLY A 440 9.18 1.99 31.75
CA GLY A 440 10.07 3.08 32.16
C GLY A 440 10.97 3.59 31.03
N SER A 441 11.43 2.69 30.16
CA SER A 441 12.18 3.03 28.94
C SER A 441 11.37 3.92 28.00
N SER A 442 10.12 3.55 27.72
CA SER A 442 9.20 4.31 26.87
C SER A 442 8.94 5.72 27.41
N LYS A 443 8.76 5.86 28.72
CA LYS A 443 8.57 7.17 29.40
C LYS A 443 9.82 8.05 29.31
N LEU A 444 11.00 7.47 29.57
CA LEU A 444 12.27 8.19 29.48
C LEU A 444 12.56 8.69 28.06
N VAL A 445 12.39 7.81 27.07
CA VAL A 445 12.57 8.14 25.65
C VAL A 445 11.57 9.23 25.22
N MET A 446 10.30 9.12 25.63
CA MET A 446 9.29 10.11 25.27
C MET A 446 9.58 11.50 25.83
N ALA A 447 10.08 11.59 27.07
CA ALA A 447 10.48 12.88 27.65
C ALA A 447 11.58 13.56 26.82
N SER A 448 12.59 12.80 26.37
CA SER A 448 13.64 13.30 25.48
C SER A 448 13.11 13.67 24.09
N LEU A 449 12.17 12.88 23.55
CA LEU A 449 11.56 13.15 22.26
C LEU A 449 10.75 14.45 22.29
N LEU A 450 9.90 14.63 23.29
CA LEU A 450 9.08 15.85 23.45
C LEU A 450 9.95 17.11 23.57
N ALA A 451 11.13 17.04 24.18
CA ALA A 451 12.06 18.17 24.21
C ALA A 451 12.55 18.60 22.82
N SER A 452 12.58 17.67 21.85
CA SER A 452 13.00 17.93 20.46
C SER A 452 11.88 18.54 19.59
N TYR A 453 10.64 18.50 20.08
CA TYR A 453 9.47 19.12 19.47
C TYR A 453 8.91 20.15 20.45
N PRO A 454 9.40 21.40 20.48
CA PRO A 454 8.94 22.39 21.46
C PRO A 454 7.47 22.77 21.25
N ASP A 455 6.82 23.24 22.31
CA ASP A 455 5.48 23.83 22.25
C ASP A 455 5.54 25.27 21.73
N ASP A 456 6.00 25.42 20.49
CA ASP A 456 6.09 26.68 19.75
C ASP A 456 5.26 26.55 18.46
N PRO A 457 4.21 27.36 18.26
CA PRO A 457 3.41 27.31 17.04
C PRO A 457 4.27 27.54 15.79
N LYS A 458 5.37 28.27 15.85
CA LYS A 458 6.21 28.53 14.68
C LYS A 458 6.95 27.30 14.16
N LEU A 459 7.06 26.24 14.97
CA LEU A 459 7.89 25.07 14.69
C LEU A 459 7.08 23.80 14.38
N GLY A 460 5.75 23.85 14.44
CA GLY A 460 4.87 22.70 14.22
C GLY A 460 4.32 22.58 12.79
N SER A 461 3.94 21.37 12.37
CA SER A 461 3.21 21.15 11.10
C SER A 461 1.75 21.64 11.23
N PRO A 462 1.14 22.31 10.25
CA PRO A 462 1.67 22.70 8.94
C PRO A 462 2.92 23.56 9.00
N TYR A 463 3.96 23.17 8.27
CA TYR A 463 5.23 23.91 8.22
C TYR A 463 5.14 25.10 7.27
N ASN A 464 6.10 26.03 7.38
CA ASN A 464 6.31 27.10 6.42
C ASN A 464 5.05 27.94 6.12
N LEU A 465 4.24 28.21 7.16
CA LEU A 465 3.09 29.11 7.09
C LEU A 465 3.52 30.56 6.78
N ASN A 466 2.61 31.30 6.15
CA ASN A 466 2.75 32.75 5.95
C ASN A 466 2.90 33.46 7.30
N ALA A 467 3.61 34.59 7.31
CA ALA A 467 3.92 35.32 8.53
C ALA A 467 2.69 35.69 9.38
N SER A 468 1.53 35.92 8.76
CA SER A 468 0.26 36.19 9.46
C SER A 468 -0.31 34.99 10.23
N ASP A 469 0.07 33.77 9.83
CA ASP A 469 -0.55 32.53 10.27
C ASP A 469 0.41 31.71 11.16
N GLN A 470 1.65 32.16 11.35
CA GLN A 470 2.68 31.41 12.09
C GLN A 470 2.36 31.22 13.58
N ASP A 471 1.62 32.15 14.17
CA ASP A 471 1.15 32.08 15.55
C ASP A 471 -0.21 31.36 15.68
N ASP A 472 -0.81 30.91 14.55
CA ASP A 472 -2.06 30.16 14.56
C ASP A 472 -1.83 28.75 15.14
N ARG A 473 -2.77 28.37 16.02
CA ARG A 473 -2.84 27.09 16.72
C ARG A 473 -3.83 26.13 16.06
N PHE A 474 -4.68 26.66 15.17
CA PHE A 474 -5.81 26.08 14.45
C PHE A 474 -6.95 25.54 15.32
N PHE A 475 -6.64 24.89 16.43
CA PHE A 475 -7.61 24.22 17.27
C PHE A 475 -7.36 24.52 18.75
N GLY A 476 -8.35 25.13 19.40
CA GLY A 476 -8.29 25.46 20.82
C GLY A 476 -7.24 26.53 21.14
N THR A 477 -6.78 26.53 22.39
CA THR A 477 -5.81 27.51 22.91
C THR A 477 -4.38 26.95 23.02
N THR A 478 -4.20 25.66 22.75
CA THR A 478 -2.93 24.94 22.87
C THR A 478 -2.29 24.77 21.50
N ASN A 479 -0.98 24.54 21.42
CA ASN A 479 -0.31 24.21 20.16
C ASN A 479 -0.02 22.70 20.01
N GLN A 480 -0.75 21.88 20.78
CA GLN A 480 -0.53 20.44 20.80
C GLN A 480 -0.93 19.74 19.49
N TYR A 481 -1.90 20.27 18.72
CA TYR A 481 -2.22 19.73 17.39
C TYR A 481 -1.01 19.79 16.45
N ARG A 482 -0.39 20.96 16.29
CA ARG A 482 0.74 21.13 15.37
C ARG A 482 1.96 20.34 15.80
N ARG A 483 2.16 20.21 17.11
CA ARG A 483 3.18 19.35 17.72
C ARG A 483 2.90 17.87 17.46
N ALA A 484 1.65 17.43 17.62
CA ALA A 484 1.21 16.07 17.31
C ALA A 484 1.40 15.73 15.83
N ALA A 485 1.02 16.64 14.93
CA ALA A 485 1.19 16.49 13.49
C ALA A 485 2.68 16.36 13.11
N SER A 486 3.55 17.20 13.68
CA SER A 486 5.01 17.07 13.50
C SER A 486 5.53 15.70 13.93
N ILE A 487 5.18 15.28 15.16
CA ILE A 487 5.70 14.04 15.73
C ILE A 487 5.18 12.83 14.95
N TYR A 488 3.90 12.81 14.60
CA TYR A 488 3.30 11.73 13.80
C TYR A 488 3.94 11.65 12.41
N GLY A 489 4.05 12.78 11.71
CA GLY A 489 4.65 12.85 10.38
C GLY A 489 6.10 12.36 10.37
N ASP A 490 6.89 12.74 11.38
CA ASP A 490 8.29 12.34 11.48
C ASP A 490 8.44 10.86 11.89
N ILE A 491 7.66 10.37 12.87
CA ILE A 491 7.68 8.97 13.31
C ILE A 491 7.32 8.01 12.18
N ARG A 492 6.33 8.36 11.35
CA ARG A 492 5.79 7.43 10.33
C ARG A 492 6.45 7.56 8.97
N PHE A 493 6.89 8.76 8.60
CA PHE A 493 7.28 9.07 7.23
C PHE A 493 8.70 9.64 7.17
N GLN A 494 8.87 10.91 7.57
CA GLN A 494 10.07 11.69 7.27
C GLN A 494 11.36 11.14 7.93
N SER A 495 11.30 10.78 9.23
CA SER A 495 12.48 10.27 9.93
C SER A 495 12.94 8.94 9.34
N ASN A 496 11.99 8.07 9.04
CA ASN A 496 12.27 6.76 8.47
C ASN A 496 12.67 6.83 6.99
N ARG A 497 12.14 7.78 6.20
CA ARG A 497 12.62 8.07 4.84
C ARG A 497 14.09 8.44 4.87
N ARG A 498 14.46 9.40 5.73
CA ARG A 498 15.86 9.84 5.88
C ARG A 498 16.76 8.68 6.31
N PHE A 499 16.32 7.91 7.30
CA PHE A 499 17.04 6.74 7.79
C PHE A 499 17.28 5.70 6.69
N PHE A 500 16.23 5.30 5.98
CA PHE A 500 16.35 4.30 4.92
C PHE A 500 17.19 4.81 3.74
N ALA A 501 17.01 6.08 3.33
CA ALA A 501 17.82 6.70 2.30
C ALA A 501 19.32 6.68 2.65
N GLN A 502 19.67 6.96 3.91
CA GLN A 502 21.06 6.90 4.39
C GLN A 502 21.58 5.45 4.39
N MET A 503 20.85 4.50 4.97
CA MET A 503 21.28 3.09 5.04
C MET A 503 21.49 2.48 3.64
N ALA A 504 20.63 2.83 2.69
CA ALA A 504 20.75 2.43 1.29
C ALA A 504 21.93 3.11 0.59
N ALA A 505 22.11 4.43 0.76
CA ALA A 505 23.23 5.16 0.18
C ALA A 505 24.59 4.66 0.69
N ASP A 506 24.71 4.37 2.00
CA ASP A 506 25.92 3.81 2.61
C ASP A 506 26.28 2.43 2.05
N ARG A 507 25.31 1.75 1.42
CA ARG A 507 25.47 0.45 0.74
C ARG A 507 25.58 0.57 -0.77
N ASN A 508 25.88 1.77 -1.27
CA ASN A 508 26.04 2.10 -2.68
C ASN A 508 24.77 1.84 -3.52
N VAL A 509 23.59 1.86 -2.90
CA VAL A 509 22.33 1.82 -3.64
C VAL A 509 22.10 3.22 -4.24
N PRO A 510 21.75 3.33 -5.54
CA PRO A 510 21.37 4.62 -6.12
C PRO A 510 20.05 5.09 -5.50
N VAL A 511 20.12 6.13 -4.66
CA VAL A 511 18.94 6.68 -3.98
C VAL A 511 18.65 8.09 -4.48
N ARG A 512 17.38 8.36 -4.76
CA ARG A 512 16.83 9.68 -5.04
C ARG A 512 15.71 9.95 -4.06
N SER A 513 15.90 10.97 -3.23
CA SER A 513 14.88 11.35 -2.25
C SER A 513 14.22 12.67 -2.62
N PHE A 514 12.93 12.83 -2.32
CA PHE A 514 12.18 14.08 -2.51
C PHE A 514 11.36 14.47 -1.28
N VAL A 515 10.95 15.75 -1.25
CA VAL A 515 9.82 16.23 -0.45
C VAL A 515 8.87 16.99 -1.38
N TYR A 516 7.58 16.65 -1.34
CA TYR A 516 6.54 17.40 -2.03
C TYR A 516 5.98 18.49 -1.13
N ALA A 517 6.14 19.74 -1.53
CA ALA A 517 5.80 20.92 -0.75
C ALA A 517 4.98 21.95 -1.53
N GLN A 518 4.39 21.54 -2.66
CA GLN A 518 3.48 22.39 -3.41
C GLN A 518 2.14 22.47 -2.65
N ARG A 519 1.81 23.68 -2.19
CA ARG A 519 0.51 23.96 -1.57
C ARG A 519 -0.64 23.71 -2.56
N PRO A 520 -1.68 22.97 -2.16
CA PRO A 520 -2.87 22.78 -3.00
C PRO A 520 -3.60 24.12 -3.26
N PRO A 521 -4.22 24.32 -4.43
CA PRO A 521 -4.93 25.58 -4.75
C PRO A 521 -6.10 25.92 -3.80
N ASN A 522 -6.72 24.92 -3.17
CA ASN A 522 -7.83 25.07 -2.23
C ASN A 522 -7.43 24.60 -0.82
N GLU A 523 -6.24 25.01 -0.37
CA GLU A 523 -5.65 24.60 0.90
C GLU A 523 -6.58 24.86 2.10
N GLN A 524 -6.83 23.83 2.90
CA GLN A 524 -7.23 24.04 4.28
C GLN A 524 -5.95 24.37 5.05
N LEU A 525 -5.78 25.60 5.51
CA LEU A 525 -4.57 26.09 6.18
C LEU A 525 -4.05 25.12 7.27
N ALA A 526 -4.96 24.51 8.04
CA ALA A 526 -4.62 23.57 9.10
C ALA A 526 -4.03 22.22 8.62
N LEU A 527 -4.14 21.91 7.33
CA LEU A 527 -3.62 20.69 6.71
C LEU A 527 -2.29 20.89 5.97
N GLY A 528 -1.97 22.11 5.53
CA GLY A 528 -0.72 22.38 4.82
C GLY A 528 -0.64 21.68 3.47
N VAL A 529 0.45 20.93 3.26
CA VAL A 529 0.62 19.97 2.17
C VAL A 529 0.39 18.55 2.71
N PRO A 530 -0.87 18.11 2.79
CA PRO A 530 -1.22 16.92 3.55
C PRO A 530 -0.89 15.62 2.82
N HIS A 531 -0.91 14.52 3.58
CA HIS A 531 -0.70 13.17 3.07
C HIS A 531 -1.53 12.89 1.80
N GLY A 532 -0.87 12.45 0.73
CA GLY A 532 -1.48 12.14 -0.56
C GLY A 532 -1.56 13.31 -1.56
N ALA A 533 -1.19 14.55 -1.18
CA ALA A 533 -1.22 15.70 -2.09
C ALA A 533 -0.36 15.51 -3.35
N ASP A 534 0.76 14.79 -3.22
CA ASP A 534 1.66 14.44 -4.31
C ASP A 534 1.06 13.39 -5.27
N LEU A 535 0.29 12.43 -4.75
CA LEU A 535 -0.48 11.49 -5.55
C LEU A 535 -1.58 12.21 -6.33
N ASP A 536 -2.30 13.13 -5.69
CA ASP A 536 -3.31 13.95 -6.35
C ASP A 536 -2.70 14.79 -7.48
N ALA A 537 -1.50 15.34 -7.27
CA ALA A 537 -0.75 16.06 -8.31
C ALA A 537 -0.40 15.16 -9.50
N LEU A 538 0.08 13.94 -9.25
CA LEU A 538 0.38 12.94 -10.30
C LEU A 538 -0.87 12.50 -11.07
N MET A 539 -2.02 12.35 -10.39
CA MET A 539 -3.24 11.77 -10.97
C MET A 539 -4.17 12.79 -11.62
N SER A 540 -4.13 14.07 -11.20
CA SER A 540 -5.12 15.08 -11.59
C SER A 540 -4.94 15.63 -13.02
N GLN A 541 -3.85 15.31 -13.72
CA GLN A 541 -3.55 15.72 -15.11
C GLN A 541 -3.53 17.24 -15.37
N ARG A 542 -3.53 18.08 -14.33
CA ARG A 542 -3.91 19.50 -14.45
C ARG A 542 -2.89 20.48 -13.91
N SER A 543 -1.84 20.03 -13.24
CA SER A 543 -0.77 20.91 -12.76
C SER A 543 0.50 20.76 -13.60
N PRO A 544 1.22 21.86 -13.90
CA PRO A 544 2.56 21.79 -14.49
C PRO A 544 3.50 20.87 -13.70
N LEU A 545 3.39 20.92 -12.37
CA LEU A 545 4.16 20.06 -11.48
C LEU A 545 3.88 18.56 -11.68
N GLY A 546 2.61 18.17 -11.83
CA GLY A 546 2.21 16.78 -12.08
C GLY A 546 2.85 16.22 -13.34
N SER A 547 2.93 17.03 -14.41
CA SER A 547 3.62 16.65 -15.66
C SER A 547 5.12 16.49 -15.49
N ILE A 548 5.78 17.36 -14.72
CA ILE A 548 7.21 17.25 -14.39
C ILE A 548 7.47 15.97 -13.61
N MET A 549 6.68 15.70 -12.57
CA MET A 549 6.81 14.49 -11.76
C MET A 549 6.58 13.24 -12.62
N ALA A 550 5.51 13.21 -13.42
CA ALA A 550 5.23 12.10 -14.32
C ALA A 550 6.39 11.83 -15.28
N LYS A 551 6.98 12.88 -15.87
CA LYS A 551 8.14 12.76 -16.74
C LYS A 551 9.32 12.12 -16.01
N GLN A 552 9.65 12.61 -14.82
CA GLN A 552 10.79 12.12 -14.03
C GLN A 552 10.58 10.66 -13.59
N TRP A 553 9.38 10.29 -13.17
CA TRP A 553 9.08 8.96 -12.65
C TRP A 553 9.03 7.91 -13.75
N MET A 554 8.45 8.23 -14.91
CA MET A 554 8.52 7.38 -16.10
C MET A 554 9.96 7.25 -16.62
N THR A 555 10.74 8.33 -16.60
CA THR A 555 12.17 8.29 -16.98
C THR A 555 12.97 7.42 -16.00
N PHE A 556 12.68 7.47 -14.71
CA PHE A 556 13.27 6.56 -13.71
C PHE A 556 12.89 5.09 -13.96
N ALA A 557 11.63 4.80 -14.28
CA ALA A 557 11.20 3.45 -14.64
C ALA A 557 11.94 2.92 -15.89
N ALA A 558 12.16 3.79 -16.87
CA ALA A 558 12.83 3.46 -18.12
C ALA A 558 14.36 3.29 -18.00
N THR A 559 15.01 4.12 -17.17
CA THR A 559 16.47 4.33 -17.21
C THR A 559 17.18 4.18 -15.85
N ARG A 560 16.43 4.00 -14.76
CA ARG A 560 16.94 4.05 -13.37
C ARG A 560 17.49 5.42 -12.95
N ASN A 561 17.22 6.47 -13.73
CA ASN A 561 17.61 7.84 -13.42
C ASN A 561 16.48 8.82 -13.82
N PRO A 562 15.89 9.58 -12.89
CA PRO A 562 14.81 10.52 -13.22
C PRO A 562 15.25 11.77 -13.99
N ASN A 563 16.55 11.97 -14.24
CA ASN A 563 17.04 13.19 -14.87
C ASN A 563 16.97 13.12 -16.40
N THR A 564 16.41 14.16 -16.99
CA THR A 564 16.29 14.40 -18.43
C THR A 564 16.19 15.91 -18.67
N ASP A 565 16.19 16.35 -19.93
CA ASP A 565 16.04 17.77 -20.26
C ASP A 565 14.67 18.33 -19.84
N GLY A 566 14.66 19.59 -19.41
CA GLY A 566 13.44 20.34 -19.07
C GLY A 566 12.81 19.98 -17.73
N VAL A 567 13.51 19.27 -16.83
CA VAL A 567 13.07 18.99 -15.45
C VAL A 567 14.15 19.40 -14.45
N PRO A 568 13.77 19.72 -13.20
CA PRO A 568 14.75 20.08 -12.18
C PRO A 568 15.71 18.92 -11.91
N ARG A 569 16.97 19.26 -11.66
CA ARG A 569 18.00 18.27 -11.35
C ARG A 569 17.66 17.56 -10.04
N TRP A 570 17.70 16.23 -10.10
CA TRP A 570 17.53 15.36 -8.94
C TRP A 570 18.88 14.72 -8.57
N PRO A 571 19.52 15.13 -7.48
CA PRO A 571 20.81 14.60 -7.07
C PRO A 571 20.68 13.21 -6.44
N LEU A 572 21.75 12.40 -6.53
CA LEU A 572 21.87 11.19 -5.72
C LEU A 572 21.98 11.58 -4.24
N TYR A 573 21.25 10.87 -3.38
CA TYR A 573 21.37 10.99 -1.94
C TYR A 573 22.74 10.50 -1.46
N GLY A 574 23.24 11.04 -0.35
CA GLY A 574 24.54 10.66 0.26
C GLY A 574 25.74 11.49 -0.17
N ASN A 575 25.74 12.08 -1.37
CA ASN A 575 26.80 13.03 -1.78
C ASN A 575 26.59 14.40 -1.09
N GLY A 576 27.45 14.78 -0.14
CA GLY A 576 27.50 16.13 0.43
C GLY A 576 26.30 16.54 1.30
N ASN A 577 26.09 15.85 2.42
CA ASN A 577 25.04 16.12 3.44
C ASN A 577 23.58 15.79 3.02
N GLY A 578 23.38 14.83 2.10
CA GLY A 578 22.04 14.31 1.79
C GLY A 578 21.15 15.35 1.09
N THR A 579 21.41 15.63 -0.19
CA THR A 579 20.57 16.56 -0.96
C THR A 579 19.35 15.85 -1.56
N ILE A 580 18.19 16.51 -1.54
CA ILE A 580 16.92 15.99 -2.07
C ILE A 580 16.30 16.96 -3.07
N LEU A 581 15.34 16.48 -3.86
CA LEU A 581 14.50 17.33 -4.69
C LEU A 581 13.30 17.81 -3.87
N ARG A 582 13.09 19.12 -3.76
CA ARG A 582 11.86 19.70 -3.22
C ARG A 582 10.96 20.12 -4.37
N TYR A 583 9.79 19.51 -4.48
CA TYR A 583 8.76 19.89 -5.46
C TYR A 583 7.91 21.02 -4.89
N GLU A 584 7.99 22.19 -5.52
CA GLU A 584 7.24 23.39 -5.15
C GLU A 584 7.28 24.40 -6.31
N ASN A 585 6.45 25.44 -6.24
CA ASN A 585 6.38 26.53 -7.24
C ASN A 585 6.29 25.99 -8.69
N ASP A 586 5.43 24.99 -8.90
CA ASP A 586 5.21 24.32 -10.18
C ASP A 586 6.47 23.72 -10.85
N THR A 587 7.56 23.55 -10.10
CA THR A 587 8.85 23.04 -10.59
C THR A 587 9.55 22.19 -9.51
N GLY A 588 10.80 22.49 -9.17
CA GLY A 588 11.48 21.92 -8.03
C GLY A 588 12.92 22.41 -7.92
N SER A 589 13.49 22.30 -6.73
CA SER A 589 14.87 22.70 -6.47
C SER A 589 15.59 21.67 -5.60
N SER A 590 16.92 21.61 -5.73
CA SER A 590 17.72 20.77 -4.84
C SER A 590 17.91 21.48 -3.50
N VAL A 591 17.56 20.81 -2.40
CA VAL A 591 17.70 21.34 -1.04
C VAL A 591 18.39 20.32 -0.13
N PRO A 592 19.12 20.76 0.93
CA PRO A 592 19.64 19.85 1.94
C PRO A 592 18.52 19.17 2.73
N ASP A 593 18.64 17.87 3.00
CA ASP A 593 17.73 17.11 3.87
C ASP A 593 18.11 17.28 5.35
N THR A 594 18.19 18.52 5.81
CA THR A 594 18.68 18.90 7.15
C THR A 594 17.59 19.49 8.05
N PHE A 595 16.35 19.62 7.56
CA PHE A 595 15.23 20.10 8.37
C PHE A 595 14.95 19.13 9.53
N ARG A 596 14.65 19.69 10.71
CA ARG A 596 14.35 18.95 11.95
C ARG A 596 15.39 17.86 12.29
N TYR A 597 16.65 18.05 11.90
CA TYR A 597 17.69 17.03 12.02
C TYR A 597 17.84 16.46 13.44
N ALA A 598 17.89 17.32 14.46
CA ALA A 598 18.01 16.89 15.85
C ALA A 598 16.82 16.00 16.30
N ALA A 599 15.59 16.38 15.92
CA ALA A 599 14.38 15.65 16.30
C ALA A 599 14.29 14.28 15.62
N MET A 600 14.58 14.21 14.31
CA MET A 600 14.62 12.94 13.57
C MET A 600 15.77 12.03 14.02
N ASN A 601 16.92 12.59 14.37
CA ASN A 601 18.01 11.79 14.94
C ASN A 601 17.66 11.22 16.32
N ALA A 602 16.92 11.96 17.15
CA ALA A 602 16.40 11.43 18.40
C ALA A 602 15.47 10.23 18.16
N LEU A 603 14.57 10.33 17.17
CA LEU A 603 13.68 9.24 16.74
C LEU A 603 14.43 8.00 16.23
N ASN A 604 15.54 8.18 15.51
CA ASN A 604 16.34 7.07 14.99
C ASN A 604 17.44 6.61 15.97
N SER A 605 17.36 7.00 17.25
CA SER A 605 18.36 6.61 18.24
C SER A 605 18.18 5.17 18.68
N GLN A 606 19.29 4.54 19.09
CA GLN A 606 19.27 3.17 19.61
C GLN A 606 18.32 3.02 20.81
N ALA A 607 18.21 4.04 21.66
CA ALA A 607 17.31 4.03 22.81
C ALA A 607 15.83 3.96 22.38
N VAL A 608 15.45 4.71 21.34
CA VAL A 608 14.10 4.62 20.75
C VAL A 608 13.87 3.23 20.16
N HIS A 609 14.81 2.73 19.35
CA HIS A 609 14.66 1.40 18.73
C HIS A 609 14.52 0.27 19.76
N ILE A 610 15.24 0.35 20.89
CA ILE A 610 15.08 -0.60 22.00
C ILE A 610 13.70 -0.45 22.66
N ALA A 611 13.21 0.78 22.85
CA ALA A 611 11.91 1.01 23.48
C ALA A 611 10.73 0.64 22.57
N THR A 612 10.89 0.66 21.25
CA THR A 612 9.84 0.26 20.30
C THR A 612 9.80 -1.24 20.04
N SER A 613 10.90 -1.97 20.26
CA SER A 613 11.07 -3.39 19.89
C SER A 613 10.73 -4.41 20.99
N ARG A 614 10.59 -3.99 22.25
CA ARG A 614 10.47 -4.90 23.40
C ARG A 614 9.04 -5.05 23.89
#